data_AF-A0A7S2FB46-F1
#
_entry.id   AF-A0A7S2FB46-F1
#
_cell.length_a   1.000
_cell.length_b   1.000
_cell.length_c   1.000
_cell.angle_alpha   90.00
_cell.angle_beta   90.00
_cell.angle_gamma   90.00
#
_symmetry.space_group_name_H-M   'P 1'
#
loop_
_entity.id
_entity.type
_entity.pdbx_description
1 polymer ?
#
loop_
_entity_poly.entity_id
_entity_poly.type
_entity_poly.pdbx_seq_one_letter_code
_entity_poly.pdbx_strand_id
1 'polypeptide(L)'
;MAGEFTAGLSGGQRKILLFELIRQRIRHQSELLLCLDEPFAGVTDDFVPYIVEVLEEMRAKHNVLLVTNDHVSTLTGMADNTITVSALDRTKVKINGQEGVGRDLSLHAVATGKEYVHETSKDDLWFFFDVEVASNPALAGVAGFTTFVMILFIISYWNSAGSSTALVLVALQILCFFCINPYLIALSDWRNFMTEEAEALMHSSVGMNKALKSVLTLIVLLTISIFAFLMLKSVLPDRSIQDMGDWELWVAMLFDSASLTLPFICFGLYTSLPLQVVQILASFPFLFMIFFSTTFSPGAGLEGVKGLRFLFARFYLWCVIPGVMEGMEDCPKDNLTLYTVLSGCLGLFLFLGLQGVLYVVEMNKANAAAADFKALQGSDEFKQLQVEMKYVHTDGTPRGFGQTGVDYKDGYEATATEDSTITVSGGAEPPANEL
;
A
#
# COMPACT_ATOMS: atom_id res chain seq x y z
N MET A 1 5.08 18.57 8.56
CA MET A 1 4.57 19.60 9.50
C MET A 1 5.59 20.07 10.56
N ALA A 2 6.58 19.27 10.99
CA ALA A 2 7.51 19.69 12.07
C ALA A 2 8.52 20.80 11.68
N GLY A 3 8.77 21.07 10.40
CA GLY A 3 9.85 21.96 9.96
C GLY A 3 9.60 23.46 10.12
N GLU A 4 8.35 23.94 9.96
CA GLU A 4 8.05 25.39 10.01
C GLU A 4 7.67 25.87 11.43
N PHE A 5 6.98 25.03 12.22
CA PHE A 5 6.55 25.39 13.59
C PHE A 5 7.66 25.29 14.65
N THR A 6 8.76 24.60 14.35
CA THR A 6 9.89 24.41 15.30
C THR A 6 11.16 25.17 14.91
N ALA A 7 11.07 26.02 13.87
CA ALA A 7 12.17 26.86 13.39
C ALA A 7 12.53 27.90 14.47
N GLY A 8 13.58 27.60 15.26
CA GLY A 8 14.06 28.45 16.36
C GLY A 8 14.33 27.69 17.66
N LEU A 9 13.84 26.45 17.79
CA LEU A 9 14.10 25.61 18.96
C LEU A 9 15.40 24.81 18.82
N SER A 10 16.19 24.77 19.89
CA SER A 10 17.37 23.88 19.97
C SER A 10 16.95 22.41 19.90
N GLY A 11 17.91 21.51 19.61
CA GLY A 11 17.63 20.07 19.52
C GLY A 11 16.98 19.50 20.79
N GLY A 12 17.51 19.86 21.97
CA GLY A 12 16.94 19.47 23.26
C GLY A 12 15.54 20.05 23.51
N GLN A 13 15.30 21.31 23.14
CA GLN A 13 13.98 21.94 23.28
C GLN A 13 12.92 21.27 22.40
N ARG A 14 13.29 20.88 21.16
CA ARG A 14 12.39 20.13 20.28
C ARG A 14 12.02 18.77 20.87
N LYS A 15 12.96 18.09 21.52
CA LYS A 15 12.70 16.81 22.20
C LYS A 15 11.77 16.96 23.39
N ILE A 16 11.98 17.97 24.24
CA ILE A 16 11.09 18.25 25.38
C ILE A 16 9.67 18.56 24.89
N LEU A 17 9.55 19.39 23.86
CA LEU A 17 8.26 19.69 23.24
C LEU A 17 7.59 18.42 22.70
N LEU A 18 8.34 17.55 22.03
CA LEU A 18 7.83 16.27 21.53
C LEU A 18 7.31 15.38 22.67
N PHE A 19 8.07 15.25 23.76
CA PHE A 19 7.65 14.48 24.93
C PHE A 19 6.35 15.00 25.55
N GLU A 20 6.22 16.32 25.68
CA GLU A 20 5.01 16.95 26.20
C GLU A 20 3.81 16.77 25.25
N LEU A 21 4.03 16.86 23.93
CA LEU A 21 2.99 16.58 22.93
C LEU A 21 2.52 15.12 22.97
N ILE A 22 3.46 14.17 23.09
CA ILE A 22 3.13 12.75 23.24
C ILE A 22 2.31 12.56 24.52
N ARG A 23 2.77 13.09 25.66
CA ARG A 23 2.08 13.03 26.95
C ARG A 23 0.65 13.56 26.87
N GLN A 24 0.43 14.69 26.20
CA GLN A 24 -0.90 15.27 26.01
C GLN A 24 -1.78 14.39 25.10
N ARG A 25 -1.22 13.83 24.03
CA ARG A 25 -1.96 13.02 23.07
C ARG A 25 -2.46 11.71 23.66
N ILE A 26 -1.65 11.09 24.52
CA ILE A 26 -1.96 9.78 25.12
C ILE A 26 -2.73 9.90 26.44
N ARG A 27 -2.96 11.11 26.98
CA ARG A 27 -3.55 11.34 28.31
C ARG A 27 -4.86 10.57 28.58
N HIS A 28 -5.68 10.42 27.54
CA HIS A 28 -6.98 9.75 27.58
C HIS A 28 -6.98 8.36 26.92
N GLN A 29 -5.81 7.85 26.55
CA GLN A 29 -5.63 6.55 25.95
C GLN A 29 -4.99 5.60 26.97
N SER A 30 -5.10 4.30 26.75
CA SER A 30 -4.46 3.26 27.59
C SER A 30 -4.03 2.10 26.69
N GLU A 31 -3.12 1.26 27.18
CA GLU A 31 -2.71 0.01 26.51
C GLU A 31 -2.01 0.16 25.14
N LEU A 32 -1.62 1.38 24.78
CA LEU A 32 -0.79 1.64 23.60
C LEU A 32 0.61 1.02 23.70
N LEU A 33 1.20 0.69 22.55
CA LEU A 33 2.63 0.45 22.40
C LEU A 33 3.33 1.74 21.96
N LEU A 34 4.19 2.28 22.81
CA LEU A 34 4.98 3.49 22.57
C LEU A 34 6.43 3.09 22.29
N CYS A 35 6.90 3.33 21.07
CA CYS A 35 8.28 3.05 20.67
C CYS A 35 9.06 4.37 20.58
N LEU A 36 10.11 4.52 21.40
CA LEU A 36 10.94 5.72 21.42
C LEU A 36 12.40 5.36 21.11
N ASP A 37 12.96 6.02 20.10
CA ASP A 37 14.34 5.85 19.66
C ASP A 37 15.20 7.02 20.16
N GLU A 38 16.26 6.68 20.90
CA GLU A 38 17.24 7.59 21.50
C GLU A 38 16.61 8.79 22.24
N PRO A 39 15.74 8.56 23.25
CA PRO A 39 14.99 9.63 23.90
C PRO A 39 15.88 10.70 24.56
N PHE A 40 17.07 10.31 25.02
CA PHE A 40 18.00 11.21 25.71
C PHE A 40 19.01 11.92 24.80
N ALA A 41 19.18 11.48 23.55
CA ALA A 41 20.26 12.01 22.71
C ALA A 41 20.15 13.53 22.50
N GLY A 42 21.20 14.29 22.87
CA GLY A 42 21.24 15.75 22.70
C GLY A 42 20.38 16.54 23.70
N VAL A 43 19.94 15.90 24.78
CA VAL A 43 19.30 16.55 25.93
C VAL A 43 20.37 16.82 27.00
N THR A 44 20.32 17.97 27.67
CA THR A 44 21.23 18.26 28.79
C THR A 44 20.82 17.48 30.04
N ASP A 45 21.78 17.09 30.88
CA ASP A 45 21.56 16.28 32.08
C ASP A 45 20.44 16.81 33.00
N ASP A 46 20.25 18.13 33.05
CA ASP A 46 19.20 18.78 33.85
C ASP A 46 17.76 18.38 33.46
N PHE A 47 17.55 17.95 32.20
CA PHE A 47 16.23 17.53 31.70
C PHE A 47 16.04 16.02 31.68
N VAL A 48 17.08 15.23 31.95
CA VAL A 48 16.98 13.76 32.08
C VAL A 48 15.96 13.36 33.15
N PRO A 49 15.93 13.96 34.36
CA PRO A 49 14.93 13.62 35.38
C PRO A 49 13.49 13.84 34.92
N TYR A 50 13.22 14.92 34.18
CA TYR A 50 11.89 15.21 33.64
C TYR A 50 11.45 14.17 32.61
N ILE A 51 12.35 13.77 31.70
CA ILE A 51 12.06 12.72 30.72
C ILE A 51 11.76 11.39 31.44
N VAL A 52 12.53 11.05 32.47
CA VAL A 52 12.30 9.83 33.28
C VAL A 52 10.94 9.87 33.95
N GLU A 53 10.55 10.98 34.58
CA GLU A 53 9.23 11.15 35.20
C GLU A 53 8.09 10.91 34.20
N VAL A 54 8.20 11.49 33.00
CA VAL A 54 7.21 11.32 31.93
C VAL A 54 7.16 9.87 31.46
N LEU A 55 8.31 9.20 31.33
CA LEU A 55 8.37 7.78 30.95
C LEU A 55 7.76 6.87 32.02
N GLU A 56 7.92 7.18 33.31
CA GLU A 56 7.26 6.46 34.39
C GLU A 56 5.74 6.63 34.36
N GLU A 57 5.24 7.85 34.10
CA GLU A 57 3.81 8.09 33.91
C GLU A 57 3.26 7.29 32.72
N MET A 58 3.99 7.28 31.60
CA MET A 58 3.63 6.51 30.40
C MET A 58 3.60 5.01 30.70
N ARG A 59 4.63 4.48 31.36
CA ARG A 59 4.75 3.07 31.73
C ARG A 59 3.61 2.59 32.64
N ALA A 60 3.03 3.48 33.45
CA ALA A 60 1.90 3.11 34.31
C ALA A 60 0.62 2.76 33.53
N LYS A 61 0.46 3.25 32.29
CA LYS A 61 -0.76 3.06 31.47
C LYS A 61 -0.53 2.39 30.11
N HIS A 62 0.72 2.35 29.65
CA HIS A 62 1.10 1.96 28.30
C HIS A 62 2.32 1.02 28.32
N ASN A 63 2.47 0.28 27.22
CA ASN A 63 3.66 -0.50 26.95
C ASN A 63 4.71 0.40 26.30
N VAL A 64 5.89 0.53 26.91
CA VAL A 64 6.94 1.42 26.42
C VAL A 64 8.15 0.58 25.97
N LEU A 65 8.49 0.69 24.69
CA LEU A 65 9.72 0.16 24.11
C LEU A 65 10.72 1.31 23.90
N LEU A 66 11.87 1.20 24.54
CA LEU A 66 12.93 2.19 24.46
C LEU A 66 14.16 1.60 23.77
N VAL A 67 14.68 2.29 22.76
CA VAL A 67 15.95 1.98 22.12
C VAL A 67 16.90 3.12 22.44
N THR A 68 18.08 2.81 22.99
CA THR A 68 19.04 3.83 23.41
C THR A 68 20.48 3.30 23.36
N ASN A 69 21.42 4.20 23.15
CA ASN A 69 22.84 3.98 23.47
C ASN A 69 23.32 4.88 24.62
N ASP A 70 22.49 5.82 25.06
CA ASP A 70 22.82 6.83 26.04
C ASP A 70 22.10 6.58 27.38
N HIS A 71 22.69 7.07 28.48
CA HIS A 71 22.19 6.94 29.86
C HIS A 71 21.64 5.53 30.22
N VAL A 72 22.33 4.48 29.75
CA VAL A 72 21.90 3.07 29.86
C VAL A 72 21.64 2.66 31.32
N SER A 73 22.42 3.16 32.28
CA SER A 73 22.23 2.85 33.70
C SER A 73 20.89 3.35 34.25
N THR A 74 20.48 4.56 33.87
CA THR A 74 19.21 5.17 34.28
C THR A 74 18.03 4.37 33.72
N LEU A 75 18.10 4.01 32.44
CA LEU A 75 17.04 3.23 31.78
C LEU A 75 16.98 1.78 32.25
N THR A 76 18.13 1.16 32.53
CA THR A 76 18.18 -0.20 33.09
C THR A 76 17.50 -0.25 34.46
N GLY A 77 17.61 0.81 35.27
CA GLY A 77 16.93 0.90 36.56
C GLY A 77 15.40 1.03 36.45
N MET A 78 14.92 1.67 35.38
CA MET A 78 13.48 1.88 35.14
C MET A 78 12.83 0.72 34.39
N ALA A 79 13.57 -0.01 33.55
CA ALA A 79 13.01 -1.02 32.67
C ALA A 79 12.57 -2.30 33.40
N ASP A 80 11.41 -2.84 33.01
CA ASP A 80 10.95 -4.16 33.49
C ASP A 80 11.78 -5.32 32.95
N ASN A 81 12.25 -5.14 31.71
CA ASN A 81 13.09 -6.05 30.95
C ASN A 81 14.13 -5.25 30.16
N THR A 82 15.35 -5.74 30.09
CA THR A 82 16.45 -5.14 29.33
C THR A 82 17.03 -6.15 28.36
N ILE A 83 17.21 -5.72 27.11
CA ILE A 83 17.86 -6.52 26.06
C ILE A 83 19.07 -5.72 25.58
N THR A 84 20.26 -6.21 25.85
CA THR A 84 21.51 -5.60 25.40
C THR A 84 22.06 -6.38 24.20
N VAL A 85 22.31 -5.66 23.12
CA VAL A 85 22.89 -6.21 21.88
C VAL A 85 24.33 -5.70 21.75
N SER A 86 25.28 -6.61 21.55
CA SER A 86 26.68 -6.23 21.31
C SER A 86 26.86 -5.70 19.89
N ALA A 87 27.60 -4.60 19.75
CA ALA A 87 27.96 -4.06 18.45
C ALA A 87 28.94 -4.98 17.67
N LEU A 88 29.71 -5.81 18.38
CA LEU A 88 30.74 -6.69 17.82
C LEU A 88 30.19 -8.07 17.42
N ASP A 89 29.27 -8.62 18.21
CA ASP A 89 28.62 -9.90 17.93
C ASP A 89 27.09 -9.73 18.01
N ARG A 90 26.44 -9.81 16.86
CA ARG A 90 24.99 -9.65 16.71
C ARG A 90 24.23 -10.97 16.76
N THR A 91 24.92 -12.09 16.92
CA THR A 91 24.31 -13.43 16.94
C THR A 91 23.76 -13.80 18.32
N LYS A 92 24.28 -13.16 19.37
CA LYS A 92 23.87 -13.37 20.75
C LYS A 92 23.48 -12.05 21.41
N VAL A 93 22.55 -12.14 22.35
CA VAL A 93 22.05 -11.00 23.13
C VAL A 93 22.16 -11.31 24.62
N LYS A 94 22.14 -10.26 25.44
CA LYS A 94 22.06 -10.35 26.90
C LYS A 94 20.67 -9.88 27.33
N ILE A 95 19.96 -10.69 28.10
CA ILE A 95 18.61 -10.38 28.58
C ILE A 95 18.64 -10.38 30.10
N ASN A 96 18.24 -9.28 30.74
CA ASN A 96 18.15 -9.13 32.21
C ASN A 96 19.38 -9.57 33.04
N GLY A 97 20.56 -9.72 32.41
CA GLY A 97 21.79 -10.21 33.04
C GLY A 97 22.26 -11.57 32.52
N GLN A 98 21.38 -12.39 31.91
CA GLN A 98 21.73 -13.67 31.29
C GLN A 98 22.48 -13.43 29.97
N GLU A 99 23.72 -13.92 29.89
CA GLU A 99 24.58 -13.78 28.70
C GLU A 99 24.47 -14.99 27.78
N GLY A 100 24.60 -14.73 26.48
CA GLY A 100 24.78 -15.77 25.47
C GLY A 100 23.49 -16.30 24.84
N VAL A 101 22.35 -15.67 25.09
CA VAL A 101 21.06 -16.04 24.50
C VAL A 101 21.12 -15.83 22.99
N GLY A 102 20.75 -16.85 22.21
CA GLY A 102 20.68 -16.73 20.75
C GLY A 102 19.70 -15.63 20.32
N ARG A 103 20.10 -14.78 19.38
CA ARG A 103 19.27 -13.67 18.90
C ARG A 103 17.93 -14.15 18.37
N ASP A 104 17.90 -15.23 17.60
CA ASP A 104 16.66 -15.76 17.03
C ASP A 104 15.69 -16.21 18.13
N LEU A 105 16.20 -16.90 19.15
CA LEU A 105 15.41 -17.29 20.33
C LEU A 105 14.82 -16.07 21.05
N SER A 106 15.62 -15.00 21.23
CA SER A 106 15.16 -13.77 21.88
C SER A 106 14.08 -13.04 21.08
N LEU A 107 14.23 -12.93 19.76
CA LEU A 107 13.24 -12.31 18.89
C LEU A 107 11.94 -13.08 18.92
N HIS A 108 12.01 -14.42 18.87
CA HIS A 108 10.83 -15.27 18.95
C HIS A 108 10.12 -15.18 20.31
N ALA A 109 10.87 -15.03 21.40
CA ALA A 109 10.29 -14.90 22.72
C ALA A 109 9.68 -13.51 23.01
N VAL A 110 10.13 -12.47 22.31
CA VAL A 110 9.48 -11.14 22.34
C VAL A 110 8.26 -11.11 21.42
N ALA A 111 8.33 -11.80 20.28
CA ALA A 111 7.24 -11.87 19.29
C ALA A 111 6.07 -12.79 19.69
N THR A 112 6.12 -13.45 20.85
CA THR A 112 4.98 -14.23 21.36
C THR A 112 3.84 -13.32 21.78
N GLY A 113 2.90 -13.09 20.86
CA GLY A 113 1.63 -12.43 21.07
C GLY A 113 0.60 -12.94 20.06
N LYS A 114 -0.68 -12.59 20.23
CA LYS A 114 -1.65 -12.78 19.15
C LYS A 114 -1.29 -11.81 18.02
N GLU A 115 -1.25 -12.30 16.79
CA GLU A 115 -1.15 -11.42 15.62
C GLU A 115 -2.29 -10.40 15.70
N TYR A 116 -1.94 -9.12 15.51
CA TYR A 116 -2.93 -8.06 15.43
C TYR A 116 -3.73 -8.27 14.15
N VAL A 117 -4.98 -8.70 14.30
CA VAL A 117 -5.94 -8.79 13.20
C VAL A 117 -6.71 -7.49 13.17
N HIS A 118 -6.36 -6.63 12.23
CA HIS A 118 -7.12 -5.42 11.97
C HIS A 118 -8.43 -5.78 11.26
N GLU A 119 -9.55 -5.28 11.78
CA GLU A 119 -10.83 -5.37 11.10
C GLU A 119 -11.07 -4.09 10.29
N THR A 120 -11.35 -4.26 9.00
CA THR A 120 -11.65 -3.14 8.09
C THR A 120 -12.92 -2.42 8.52
N SER A 121 -12.84 -1.10 8.65
CA SER A 121 -14.00 -0.25 8.99
C SER A 121 -14.59 0.46 7.76
N LYS A 122 -15.81 0.98 7.89
CA LYS A 122 -16.41 1.87 6.86
C LYS A 122 -15.65 3.19 6.75
N ASP A 123 -15.03 3.64 7.83
CA ASP A 123 -14.29 4.89 7.86
C ASP A 123 -13.02 4.78 7.02
N ASP A 124 -12.40 3.59 6.98
CA ASP A 124 -11.25 3.30 6.11
C ASP A 124 -11.60 3.43 4.63
N LEU A 125 -12.82 3.02 4.23
CA LEU A 125 -13.31 3.14 2.85
C LEU A 125 -13.57 4.60 2.46
N TRP A 126 -14.16 5.38 3.38
CA TRP A 126 -14.40 6.81 3.15
C TRP A 126 -13.10 7.60 3.07
N PHE A 127 -12.15 7.28 3.94
CA PHE A 127 -10.81 7.84 3.88
C PHE A 127 -10.15 7.52 2.53
N PHE A 128 -10.20 6.27 2.07
CA PHE A 128 -9.68 5.90 0.75
C PHE A 128 -10.35 6.72 -0.36
N PHE A 129 -11.68 6.82 -0.36
CA PHE A 129 -12.40 7.59 -1.38
C PHE A 129 -11.98 9.06 -1.39
N ASP A 130 -11.86 9.68 -0.21
CA ASP A 130 -11.50 11.09 -0.09
C ASP A 130 -10.08 11.36 -0.57
N VAL A 131 -9.11 10.50 -0.21
CA VAL A 131 -7.70 10.64 -0.61
C VAL A 131 -7.50 10.30 -2.09
N GLU A 132 -8.06 9.19 -2.56
CA GLU A 132 -7.72 8.62 -3.86
C GLU A 132 -8.62 9.08 -5.00
N VAL A 133 -9.88 9.43 -4.71
CA VAL A 133 -10.86 9.83 -5.73
C VAL A 133 -11.14 11.33 -5.67
N ALA A 134 -11.47 11.86 -4.50
CA ALA A 134 -11.88 13.26 -4.38
C ALA A 134 -10.69 14.23 -4.40
N SER A 135 -9.63 13.90 -3.65
CA SER A 135 -8.46 14.78 -3.45
C SER A 135 -7.32 14.53 -4.42
N ASN A 136 -7.41 13.53 -5.30
CA ASN A 136 -6.31 13.14 -6.18
C ASN A 136 -6.30 13.97 -7.48
N PRO A 137 -5.34 14.90 -7.67
CA PRO A 137 -5.28 15.73 -8.87
C PRO A 137 -4.91 14.93 -10.13
N ALA A 138 -4.32 13.74 -9.99
CA ALA A 138 -3.92 12.92 -11.13
C ALA A 138 -5.13 12.37 -11.89
N LEU A 139 -6.19 11.96 -11.19
CA LEU A 139 -7.43 11.50 -11.85
C LEU A 139 -8.10 12.63 -12.62
N ALA A 140 -8.16 13.84 -12.04
CA ALA A 140 -8.68 15.02 -12.72
C ALA A 140 -7.84 15.37 -13.96
N GLY A 141 -6.51 15.27 -13.86
CA GLY A 141 -5.60 15.45 -14.99
C GLY A 141 -5.83 14.44 -16.12
N VAL A 142 -5.99 13.16 -15.80
CA VAL A 142 -6.32 12.10 -16.77
C VAL A 142 -7.65 12.37 -17.45
N ALA A 143 -8.69 12.75 -16.68
CA ALA A 143 -10.01 13.08 -17.24
C ALA A 143 -9.96 14.29 -18.19
N GLY A 144 -9.26 15.36 -17.78
CA GLY A 144 -9.08 16.55 -18.61
C GLY A 144 -8.31 16.26 -19.90
N PHE A 145 -7.19 15.53 -19.81
CA PHE A 145 -6.40 15.15 -20.97
C PHE A 145 -7.16 14.21 -21.92
N THR A 146 -7.87 13.22 -21.37
CA THR A 146 -8.71 12.30 -22.16
C THR A 146 -9.78 13.07 -22.92
N THR A 147 -10.46 14.00 -22.25
CA THR A 147 -11.49 14.85 -22.89
C THR A 147 -10.92 15.65 -24.06
N PHE A 148 -9.77 16.30 -23.85
CA PHE A 148 -9.08 17.05 -24.89
C PHE A 148 -8.71 16.19 -26.11
N VAL A 149 -8.11 15.01 -25.86
CA VAL A 149 -7.72 14.08 -26.94
C VAL A 149 -8.93 13.55 -27.70
N MET A 150 -10.03 13.23 -27.00
CA MET A 150 -11.26 12.75 -27.65
C MET A 150 -11.90 13.82 -28.53
N ILE A 151 -11.87 15.10 -28.13
CA ILE A 151 -12.32 16.21 -28.98
C ILE A 151 -11.49 16.30 -30.26
N LEU A 152 -10.16 16.24 -30.15
CA LEU A 152 -9.27 16.26 -31.31
C LEU A 152 -9.50 15.07 -32.25
N PHE A 153 -9.77 13.88 -31.68
CA PHE A 153 -10.11 12.69 -32.43
C PHE A 153 -11.39 12.89 -33.26
N ILE A 154 -12.47 13.40 -32.65
CA ILE A 154 -13.72 13.69 -33.36
C ILE A 154 -13.46 14.65 -34.51
N ILE A 155 -12.74 15.76 -34.27
CA ILE A 155 -12.45 16.77 -35.29
C ILE A 155 -11.65 16.18 -36.46
N SER A 156 -10.70 15.30 -36.16
CA SER A 156 -9.79 14.73 -37.16
C SER A 156 -10.45 13.67 -38.03
N TYR A 157 -11.36 12.89 -37.47
CA TYR A 157 -11.98 11.76 -38.18
C TYR A 157 -13.44 12.01 -38.57
N TRP A 158 -14.03 13.15 -38.24
CA TRP A 158 -15.43 13.46 -38.51
C TRP A 158 -15.88 13.04 -39.91
N ASN A 159 -16.97 12.27 -39.97
CA ASN A 159 -17.55 11.78 -41.22
C ASN A 159 -16.57 10.98 -42.10
N SER A 160 -15.72 10.16 -41.46
CA SER A 160 -14.81 9.25 -42.16
C SER A 160 -15.58 8.21 -42.98
N ALA A 161 -15.06 7.88 -44.17
CA ALA A 161 -15.64 6.84 -45.01
C ALA A 161 -15.53 5.45 -44.35
N GLY A 162 -16.49 4.56 -44.62
CA GLY A 162 -16.52 3.20 -44.09
C GLY A 162 -15.27 2.37 -44.42
N SER A 163 -14.58 2.64 -45.54
CA SER A 163 -13.30 2.01 -45.90
C SER A 163 -12.15 2.35 -44.93
N SER A 164 -12.28 3.43 -44.16
CA SER A 164 -11.27 3.89 -43.18
C SER A 164 -11.53 3.34 -41.77
N THR A 165 -12.53 2.48 -41.57
CA THR A 165 -12.95 1.96 -40.25
C THR A 165 -11.78 1.39 -39.44
N ALA A 166 -10.90 0.61 -40.08
CA ALA A 166 -9.73 0.01 -39.43
C ALA A 166 -8.76 1.07 -38.89
N LEU A 167 -8.49 2.11 -39.68
CA LEU A 167 -7.56 3.18 -39.32
C LEU A 167 -8.13 4.02 -38.16
N VAL A 168 -9.43 4.35 -38.22
CA VAL A 168 -10.14 5.06 -37.16
C VAL A 168 -10.11 4.27 -35.86
N LEU A 169 -10.36 2.96 -35.91
CA LEU A 169 -10.34 2.08 -34.74
C LEU A 169 -8.96 1.97 -34.10
N VAL A 170 -7.91 1.76 -34.91
CA VAL A 170 -6.52 1.68 -34.43
C VAL A 170 -6.10 2.99 -33.79
N ALA A 171 -6.39 4.13 -34.45
CA ALA A 171 -6.09 5.44 -33.89
C ALA A 171 -6.78 5.65 -32.54
N LEU A 172 -8.08 5.33 -32.46
CA LEU A 172 -8.86 5.47 -31.24
C LEU A 172 -8.30 4.62 -30.09
N GLN A 173 -7.97 3.35 -30.33
CA GLN A 173 -7.43 2.46 -29.30
C GLN A 173 -6.04 2.88 -28.82
N ILE A 174 -5.19 3.37 -29.73
CA ILE A 174 -3.88 3.94 -29.36
C ILE A 174 -4.06 5.16 -28.45
N LEU A 175 -4.98 6.06 -28.81
CA LEU A 175 -5.30 7.22 -27.97
C LEU A 175 -5.81 6.79 -26.59
N CYS A 176 -6.73 5.83 -26.52
CA CYS A 176 -7.24 5.29 -25.25
C CYS A 176 -6.11 4.74 -24.37
N PHE A 177 -5.19 3.97 -24.97
CA PHE A 177 -4.02 3.45 -24.26
C PHE A 177 -3.16 4.58 -23.70
N PHE A 178 -2.84 5.62 -24.49
CA PHE A 178 -2.04 6.75 -24.02
C PHE A 178 -2.77 7.65 -23.01
N CYS A 179 -4.10 7.70 -23.02
CA CYS A 179 -4.88 8.41 -22.01
C CYS A 179 -4.77 7.73 -20.63
N ILE A 180 -4.79 6.39 -20.57
CA ILE A 180 -4.72 5.65 -19.30
C ILE A 180 -3.28 5.35 -18.85
N ASN A 181 -2.32 5.25 -19.78
CA ASN A 181 -0.95 4.82 -19.51
C ASN A 181 -0.22 5.61 -18.40
N PRO A 182 -0.31 6.96 -18.32
CA PRO A 182 0.30 7.69 -17.21
C PRO A 182 -0.20 7.24 -15.83
N TYR A 183 -1.49 6.93 -15.72
CA TYR A 183 -2.09 6.41 -14.50
C TYR A 183 -1.59 5.00 -14.17
N LEU A 184 -1.45 4.13 -15.19
CA LEU A 184 -0.95 2.77 -15.05
C LEU A 184 0.51 2.73 -14.58
N ILE A 185 1.35 3.62 -15.09
CA ILE A 185 2.76 3.71 -14.71
C ILE A 185 2.88 4.18 -13.25
N ALA A 186 2.02 5.09 -12.80
CA ALA A 186 2.03 5.59 -11.43
C ALA A 186 1.61 4.53 -10.39
N LEU A 187 1.07 3.37 -10.80
CA LEU A 187 0.63 2.34 -9.87
C LEU A 187 1.77 1.74 -9.04
N SER A 188 2.96 1.55 -9.61
CA SER A 188 4.09 1.00 -8.85
C SER A 188 4.66 1.99 -7.84
N ASP A 189 4.66 3.28 -8.18
CA ASP A 189 5.10 4.34 -7.26
C ASP A 189 4.09 4.47 -6.12
N TRP A 190 2.80 4.51 -6.45
CA TRP A 190 1.71 4.47 -5.48
C TRP A 190 1.82 3.27 -4.54
N ARG A 191 2.09 2.06 -5.06
CA ARG A 191 2.29 0.85 -4.27
C ARG A 191 3.43 1.04 -3.27
N ASN A 192 4.57 1.58 -3.71
CA ASN A 192 5.73 1.79 -2.84
C ASN A 192 5.41 2.79 -1.73
N PHE A 193 4.85 3.96 -2.07
CA PHE A 193 4.45 4.96 -1.08
C PHE A 193 3.46 4.41 -0.06
N MET A 194 2.45 3.66 -0.50
CA MET A 194 1.45 3.05 0.39
C MET A 194 2.04 1.95 1.26
N THR A 195 3.05 1.22 0.77
CA THR A 195 3.72 0.19 1.56
C THR A 195 4.59 0.86 2.63
N GLU A 196 5.35 1.89 2.27
CA GLU A 196 6.15 2.68 3.21
C GLU A 196 5.27 3.38 4.28
N GLU A 197 4.15 3.97 3.85
CA GLU A 197 3.21 4.62 4.76
C GLU A 197 2.53 3.61 5.70
N ALA A 198 2.13 2.44 5.19
CA ALA A 198 1.53 1.41 6.03
C ALA A 198 2.53 0.79 7.01
N GLU A 199 3.79 0.61 6.61
CA GLU A 199 4.87 0.21 7.52
C GLU A 199 5.11 1.28 8.59
N ALA A 200 5.08 2.57 8.23
CA ALA A 200 5.27 3.67 9.16
C ALA A 200 4.10 3.86 10.14
N LEU A 201 2.86 3.61 9.69
CA LEU A 201 1.64 3.80 10.49
C LEU A 201 1.12 2.51 11.14
N MET A 202 1.78 1.36 10.94
CA MET A 202 1.37 0.04 11.45
C MET A 202 -0.09 -0.33 11.07
N HIS A 203 -0.61 0.18 9.95
CA HIS A 203 -1.98 -0.11 9.51
C HIS A 203 -2.00 -1.30 8.52
N SER A 204 -2.89 -2.27 8.75
CA SER A 204 -3.02 -3.47 7.91
C SER A 204 -3.62 -3.25 6.51
N SER A 205 -3.95 -2.00 6.15
CA SER A 205 -4.85 -1.69 5.03
C SER A 205 -4.22 -1.86 3.64
N VAL A 206 -2.95 -2.25 3.52
CA VAL A 206 -2.24 -2.38 2.23
C VAL A 206 -2.98 -3.30 1.25
N GLY A 207 -3.47 -4.45 1.73
CA GLY A 207 -4.21 -5.39 0.89
C GLY A 207 -5.52 -4.82 0.37
N MET A 208 -6.29 -4.16 1.24
CA MET A 208 -7.53 -3.50 0.88
C MET A 208 -7.28 -2.34 -0.10
N ASN A 209 -6.30 -1.48 0.18
CA ASN A 209 -5.96 -0.36 -0.68
C ASN A 209 -5.53 -0.85 -2.06
N LYS A 210 -4.76 -1.94 -2.16
CA LYS A 210 -4.43 -2.57 -3.46
C LYS A 210 -5.68 -3.01 -4.20
N ALA A 211 -6.63 -3.67 -3.52
CA ALA A 211 -7.89 -4.08 -4.14
C ALA A 211 -8.74 -2.89 -4.61
N LEU A 212 -8.88 -1.86 -3.78
CA LEU A 212 -9.61 -0.64 -4.12
C LEU A 212 -8.94 0.11 -5.29
N LYS A 213 -7.60 0.17 -5.32
CA LYS A 213 -6.85 0.78 -6.42
C LYS A 213 -7.03 -0.01 -7.72
N SER A 214 -7.05 -1.34 -7.67
CA SER A 214 -7.39 -2.19 -8.82
C SER A 214 -8.80 -1.92 -9.33
N VAL A 215 -9.79 -1.86 -8.45
CA VAL A 215 -11.19 -1.53 -8.82
C VAL A 215 -11.28 -0.15 -9.45
N LEU A 216 -10.64 0.86 -8.87
CA LEU A 216 -10.60 2.22 -9.41
C LEU A 216 -9.97 2.24 -10.82
N THR A 217 -8.85 1.55 -11.01
CA THR A 217 -8.18 1.46 -12.31
C THR A 217 -9.07 0.78 -13.37
N LEU A 218 -9.80 -0.28 -12.98
CA LEU A 218 -10.75 -0.95 -13.86
C LEU A 218 -11.95 -0.07 -14.20
N ILE A 219 -12.44 0.75 -13.26
CA ILE A 219 -13.51 1.73 -13.52
C ILE A 219 -13.04 2.79 -14.51
N VAL A 220 -11.80 3.28 -14.39
CA VAL A 220 -11.21 4.23 -15.34
C VAL A 220 -11.11 3.60 -16.73
N LEU A 221 -10.61 2.37 -16.84
CA LEU A 221 -10.55 1.63 -18.12
C LEU A 221 -11.94 1.46 -18.75
N LEU A 222 -12.93 1.06 -17.96
CA LEU A 222 -14.31 0.88 -18.40
C LEU A 222 -14.89 2.20 -18.92
N THR A 223 -14.67 3.29 -18.19
CA THR A 223 -15.15 4.63 -18.55
C THR A 223 -14.54 5.09 -19.87
N ILE A 224 -13.22 4.99 -20.02
CA ILE A 224 -12.52 5.35 -21.26
C ILE A 224 -13.02 4.49 -22.43
N SER A 225 -13.22 3.20 -22.22
CA SER A 225 -13.75 2.28 -23.25
C SER A 225 -15.16 2.66 -23.71
N ILE A 226 -16.06 3.03 -22.79
CA ILE A 226 -17.40 3.51 -23.13
C ILE A 226 -17.32 4.78 -23.97
N PHE A 227 -16.53 5.77 -23.55
CA PHE A 227 -16.36 7.00 -24.32
C PHE A 227 -15.75 6.73 -25.70
N ALA A 228 -14.74 5.87 -25.79
CA ALA A 228 -14.13 5.47 -27.05
C ALA A 228 -15.18 4.90 -28.01
N PHE A 229 -16.01 3.98 -27.54
CA PHE A 229 -17.08 3.39 -28.35
C PHE A 229 -18.10 4.44 -28.84
N LEU A 230 -18.49 5.38 -27.97
CA LEU A 230 -19.36 6.49 -28.36
C LEU A 230 -18.71 7.39 -29.42
N MET A 231 -17.41 7.65 -29.32
CA MET A 231 -16.67 8.43 -30.32
C MET A 231 -16.57 7.69 -31.65
N LEU A 232 -16.31 6.38 -31.63
CA LEU A 232 -16.30 5.54 -32.84
C LEU A 232 -17.64 5.64 -33.59
N LYS A 233 -18.76 5.50 -32.87
CA LYS A 233 -20.11 5.61 -33.43
C LYS A 233 -20.44 7.01 -33.96
N SER A 234 -19.91 8.05 -33.30
CA SER A 234 -20.12 9.44 -33.73
C SER A 234 -19.37 9.76 -35.03
N VAL A 235 -18.21 9.14 -35.22
CA VAL A 235 -17.29 9.39 -36.34
C VAL A 235 -17.57 8.52 -37.56
N LEU A 236 -18.12 7.31 -37.33
CA LEU A 236 -18.53 6.35 -38.36
C LEU A 236 -20.06 6.16 -38.30
N PRO A 237 -20.84 7.07 -38.93
CA PRO A 237 -22.31 7.03 -38.89
C PRO A 237 -22.91 5.88 -39.72
N ASP A 238 -22.21 5.42 -40.75
CA ASP A 238 -22.59 4.21 -41.47
C ASP A 238 -22.23 2.99 -40.60
N ARG A 239 -23.17 2.06 -40.44
CA ARG A 239 -22.96 0.75 -39.78
C ARG A 239 -21.99 -0.12 -40.58
N SER A 240 -20.73 0.31 -40.69
CA SER A 240 -19.69 -0.33 -41.50
C SER A 240 -19.22 -1.65 -40.93
N ILE A 241 -19.62 -2.00 -39.70
CA ILE A 241 -19.38 -3.29 -39.05
C ILE A 241 -20.73 -4.01 -38.99
N GLN A 242 -21.09 -4.70 -40.08
CA GLN A 242 -22.42 -5.33 -40.24
C GLN A 242 -22.53 -6.68 -39.52
N ASP A 243 -21.40 -7.33 -39.21
CA ASP A 243 -21.35 -8.72 -38.77
C ASP A 243 -21.29 -8.91 -37.25
N MET A 244 -21.17 -7.83 -36.47
CA MET A 244 -21.12 -7.88 -35.00
C MET A 244 -22.16 -6.94 -34.37
N GLY A 245 -22.79 -7.37 -33.29
CA GLY A 245 -23.66 -6.50 -32.50
C GLY A 245 -22.86 -5.36 -31.84
N ASP A 246 -23.52 -4.21 -31.62
CA ASP A 246 -22.91 -3.04 -30.96
C ASP A 246 -22.27 -3.38 -29.60
N TRP A 247 -22.94 -4.23 -28.83
CA TRP A 247 -22.43 -4.79 -27.57
C TRP A 247 -21.15 -5.60 -27.77
N GLU A 248 -21.13 -6.49 -28.77
CA GLU A 248 -20.01 -7.41 -29.00
C GLU A 248 -18.76 -6.64 -29.45
N LEU A 249 -18.96 -5.62 -30.30
CA LEU A 249 -17.88 -4.72 -30.72
C LEU A 249 -17.31 -3.95 -29.53
N TRP A 250 -18.16 -3.41 -28.66
CA TRP A 250 -17.70 -2.72 -27.45
C TRP A 250 -16.91 -3.66 -26.54
N VAL A 251 -17.40 -4.89 -26.30
CA VAL A 251 -16.68 -5.90 -25.51
C VAL A 251 -15.33 -6.23 -26.15
N ALA A 252 -15.29 -6.41 -27.47
CA ALA A 252 -14.04 -6.70 -28.17
C ALA A 252 -13.02 -5.54 -28.05
N MET A 253 -13.48 -4.29 -28.14
CA MET A 253 -12.64 -3.10 -27.92
C MET A 253 -12.15 -2.99 -26.47
N LEU A 254 -13.02 -3.29 -25.50
CA LEU A 254 -12.68 -3.29 -24.08
C LEU A 254 -11.59 -4.32 -23.78
N PHE A 255 -11.73 -5.56 -24.27
CA PHE A 255 -10.77 -6.63 -24.01
C PHE A 255 -9.47 -6.52 -24.81
N ASP A 256 -9.48 -5.90 -25.99
CA ASP A 256 -8.24 -5.48 -26.65
C ASP A 256 -7.47 -4.48 -25.78
N SER A 257 -8.15 -3.46 -25.26
CA SER A 257 -7.55 -2.47 -24.34
C SER A 257 -7.13 -3.10 -23.01
N ALA A 258 -7.94 -4.03 -22.47
CA ALA A 258 -7.63 -4.75 -21.24
C ALA A 258 -6.37 -5.61 -21.40
N SER A 259 -6.16 -6.23 -22.57
CA SER A 259 -4.96 -7.03 -22.85
C SER A 259 -3.65 -6.26 -22.69
N LEU A 260 -3.70 -4.95 -22.95
CA LEU A 260 -2.55 -4.04 -22.86
C LEU A 260 -2.41 -3.39 -21.48
N THR A 261 -3.48 -3.36 -20.68
CA THR A 261 -3.54 -2.58 -19.43
C THR A 261 -3.56 -3.46 -18.17
N LEU A 262 -4.19 -4.65 -18.20
CA LEU A 262 -4.19 -5.61 -17.11
C LEU A 262 -2.78 -6.03 -16.64
N PRO A 263 -1.77 -6.22 -17.51
CA PRO A 263 -0.40 -6.47 -17.07
C PRO A 263 0.15 -5.38 -16.16
N PHE A 264 -0.14 -4.10 -16.43
CA PHE A 264 0.29 -2.99 -15.56
C PHE A 264 -0.39 -3.04 -14.19
N ILE A 265 -1.67 -3.40 -14.13
CA ILE A 265 -2.38 -3.55 -12.86
C ILE A 265 -1.77 -4.71 -12.06
N CYS A 266 -1.54 -5.84 -12.72
CA CYS A 266 -0.98 -7.04 -12.09
C CYS A 266 0.45 -6.81 -11.57
N PHE A 267 1.37 -6.42 -12.45
CA PHE A 267 2.77 -6.20 -12.07
C PHE A 267 2.94 -4.94 -11.20
N GLY A 268 2.20 -3.88 -11.48
CA GLY A 268 2.28 -2.61 -10.75
C GLY A 268 1.86 -2.73 -9.30
N LEU A 269 0.72 -3.38 -9.01
CA LEU A 269 0.15 -3.42 -7.66
C LEU A 269 0.51 -4.67 -6.84
N TYR A 270 0.68 -5.81 -7.51
CA TYR A 270 0.79 -7.12 -6.84
C TYR A 270 2.17 -7.77 -6.93
N THR A 271 3.21 -7.00 -7.29
CA THR A 271 4.60 -7.45 -7.19
C THR A 271 5.44 -6.46 -6.40
N SER A 272 6.66 -6.86 -6.02
CA SER A 272 7.67 -5.98 -5.41
C SER A 272 8.69 -5.47 -6.46
N LEU A 273 8.39 -5.61 -7.74
CA LEU A 273 9.31 -5.23 -8.82
C LEU A 273 9.52 -3.71 -8.87
N PRO A 274 10.73 -3.22 -9.14
CA PRO A 274 11.00 -1.80 -9.37
C PRO A 274 10.18 -1.23 -10.54
N LEU A 275 9.87 0.06 -10.50
CA LEU A 275 9.13 0.79 -11.54
C LEU A 275 9.64 0.47 -12.97
N GLN A 276 10.96 0.54 -13.17
CA GLN A 276 11.58 0.29 -14.47
C GLN A 276 11.30 -1.13 -15.00
N VAL A 277 11.34 -2.12 -14.11
CA VAL A 277 11.08 -3.53 -14.47
C VAL A 277 9.59 -3.71 -14.78
N VAL A 278 8.71 -3.11 -13.98
CA VAL A 278 7.25 -3.14 -14.24
C VAL A 278 6.95 -2.51 -15.60
N GLN A 279 7.52 -1.34 -15.91
CA GLN A 279 7.34 -0.69 -17.20
C GLN A 279 7.79 -1.58 -18.36
N ILE A 280 8.95 -2.24 -18.26
CA ILE A 280 9.44 -3.14 -19.31
C ILE A 280 8.51 -4.35 -19.47
N LEU A 281 8.23 -5.07 -18.37
CA LEU A 281 7.46 -6.31 -18.41
C LEU A 281 6.00 -6.08 -18.80
N ALA A 282 5.36 -5.05 -18.24
CA ALA A 282 3.97 -4.73 -18.51
C ALA A 282 3.77 -4.12 -19.91
N SER A 283 4.81 -3.55 -20.51
CA SER A 283 4.76 -3.06 -21.91
C SER A 283 4.99 -4.16 -22.95
N PHE A 284 5.44 -5.36 -22.56
CA PHE A 284 5.67 -6.44 -23.52
C PHE A 284 4.46 -6.80 -24.36
N PRO A 285 3.23 -6.88 -23.82
CA PRO A 285 2.04 -7.17 -24.63
C PRO A 285 1.82 -6.13 -25.74
N PHE A 286 2.10 -4.85 -25.49
CA PHE A 286 2.06 -3.81 -26.52
C PHE A 286 3.13 -4.02 -27.59
N LEU A 287 4.37 -4.31 -27.18
CA LEU A 287 5.48 -4.56 -28.11
C LEU A 287 5.24 -5.82 -28.95
N PHE A 288 4.82 -6.91 -28.32
CA PHE A 288 4.44 -8.15 -28.98
C PHE A 288 3.27 -7.96 -29.93
N MET A 289 2.26 -7.19 -29.55
CA MET A 289 1.16 -6.84 -30.45
C MET A 289 1.67 -6.15 -31.72
N ILE A 290 2.64 -5.22 -31.63
CA ILE A 290 3.25 -4.60 -32.82
C ILE A 290 3.99 -5.64 -33.66
N PHE A 291 4.90 -6.42 -33.08
CA PHE A 291 5.72 -7.38 -33.84
C PHE A 291 4.87 -8.49 -34.47
N PHE A 292 3.92 -9.06 -33.73
CA PHE A 292 3.05 -10.13 -34.21
C PHE A 292 1.89 -9.64 -35.06
N SER A 293 1.56 -8.33 -35.06
CA SER A 293 0.59 -7.80 -36.05
C SER A 293 1.03 -8.01 -37.49
N THR A 294 2.33 -8.18 -37.74
CA THR A 294 2.85 -8.49 -39.08
C THR A 294 2.52 -9.92 -39.53
N THR A 295 2.33 -10.85 -38.60
CA THR A 295 2.03 -12.28 -38.88
C THR A 295 0.55 -12.53 -39.16
N PHE A 296 -0.24 -11.47 -39.13
CA PHE A 296 -1.67 -11.49 -39.41
C PHE A 296 -1.98 -11.61 -40.90
N SER A 297 -1.05 -11.18 -41.76
CA SER A 297 -1.21 -11.16 -43.22
C SER A 297 -0.72 -12.45 -43.89
N PRO A 298 -1.37 -12.91 -44.99
CA PRO A 298 -0.94 -14.06 -45.76
C PRO A 298 0.50 -13.89 -46.28
N GLY A 299 1.35 -14.89 -46.06
CA GLY A 299 2.74 -14.91 -46.55
C GLY A 299 3.77 -14.12 -45.72
N ALA A 300 3.37 -13.46 -44.63
CA ALA A 300 4.30 -12.78 -43.73
C ALA A 300 4.62 -13.61 -42.47
N GLY A 301 5.89 -13.59 -42.04
CA GLY A 301 6.35 -14.25 -40.81
C GLY A 301 6.73 -15.74 -40.97
N LEU A 302 7.39 -16.28 -39.95
CA LEU A 302 7.80 -17.69 -39.85
C LEU A 302 6.62 -18.56 -39.38
N GLU A 303 6.43 -19.75 -39.95
CA GLU A 303 5.29 -20.65 -39.63
C GLU A 303 5.09 -20.90 -38.13
N GLY A 304 6.18 -21.14 -37.38
CA GLY A 304 6.09 -21.34 -35.93
C GLY A 304 5.67 -20.08 -35.15
N VAL A 305 5.99 -18.89 -35.67
CA VAL A 305 5.65 -17.61 -35.03
C VAL A 305 4.22 -17.17 -35.38
N LYS A 306 3.70 -17.58 -36.54
CA LYS A 306 2.32 -17.32 -36.95
C LYS A 306 1.31 -17.86 -35.93
N GLY A 307 1.58 -19.02 -35.33
CA GLY A 307 0.71 -19.60 -34.30
C GLY A 307 0.52 -18.72 -33.05
N LEU A 308 1.44 -17.78 -32.77
CA LEU A 308 1.32 -16.87 -31.63
C LEU A 308 0.24 -15.81 -31.82
N ARG A 309 -0.24 -15.56 -33.05
CA ARG A 309 -1.28 -14.55 -33.31
C ARG A 309 -2.58 -14.79 -32.54
N PHE A 310 -2.91 -16.06 -32.30
CA PHE A 310 -4.11 -16.48 -31.56
C PHE A 310 -4.07 -16.10 -30.06
N LEU A 311 -2.90 -15.67 -29.55
CA LEU A 311 -2.76 -15.20 -28.17
C LEU A 311 -3.19 -13.74 -27.98
N PHE A 312 -3.40 -12.98 -29.06
CA PHE A 312 -3.67 -11.54 -28.99
C PHE A 312 -5.13 -11.22 -29.30
N ALA A 313 -5.77 -10.48 -28.39
CA ALA A 313 -7.15 -9.99 -28.56
C ALA A 313 -7.33 -9.19 -29.87
N ARG A 314 -6.31 -8.44 -30.27
CA ARG A 314 -6.30 -7.64 -31.50
C ARG A 314 -6.54 -8.46 -32.77
N PHE A 315 -6.03 -9.68 -32.84
CA PHE A 315 -6.21 -10.56 -33.98
C PHE A 315 -7.70 -10.85 -34.21
N TYR A 316 -8.40 -11.25 -33.15
CA TYR A 316 -9.83 -11.53 -33.19
C TYR A 316 -10.67 -10.28 -33.48
N LEU A 317 -10.29 -9.13 -32.94
CA LEU A 317 -10.94 -7.86 -33.25
C LEU A 317 -10.81 -7.52 -34.75
N TRP A 318 -9.64 -7.75 -35.36
CA TRP A 318 -9.42 -7.46 -36.78
C TRP A 318 -10.17 -8.41 -37.70
N CYS A 319 -10.38 -9.66 -37.28
CA CYS A 319 -11.23 -10.62 -38.00
C CYS A 319 -12.71 -10.19 -38.10
N VAL A 320 -13.15 -9.20 -37.32
CA VAL A 320 -14.52 -8.67 -37.36
C VAL A 320 -14.65 -7.44 -38.26
N ILE A 321 -13.55 -6.77 -38.60
CA ILE A 321 -13.60 -5.49 -39.32
C ILE A 321 -13.71 -5.75 -40.83
N PRO A 322 -14.79 -5.29 -41.50
CA PRO A 322 -14.94 -5.48 -42.93
C PRO A 322 -13.83 -4.75 -43.71
N GLY A 323 -13.31 -5.40 -44.74
CA GLY A 323 -12.15 -4.94 -45.52
C GLY A 323 -10.78 -5.25 -44.91
N VAL A 324 -10.69 -5.53 -43.60
CA VAL A 324 -9.46 -6.05 -42.96
C VAL A 324 -9.46 -7.57 -42.93
N MET A 325 -10.63 -8.17 -42.63
CA MET A 325 -10.82 -9.62 -42.59
C MET A 325 -10.30 -10.33 -43.85
N GLU A 326 -10.51 -9.75 -45.03
CA GLU A 326 -10.05 -10.32 -46.32
C GLU A 326 -8.53 -10.39 -46.45
N GLY A 327 -7.81 -9.52 -45.73
CA GLY A 327 -6.35 -9.50 -45.66
C GLY A 327 -5.77 -10.32 -44.50
N MET A 328 -6.61 -11.04 -43.75
CA MET A 328 -6.18 -11.85 -42.61
C MET A 328 -6.12 -13.34 -42.93
N GLU A 329 -5.13 -14.02 -42.36
CA GLU A 329 -4.97 -15.48 -42.50
C GLU A 329 -5.58 -16.22 -41.28
N ASP A 330 -6.36 -17.28 -41.56
CA ASP A 330 -7.03 -18.16 -40.58
C ASP A 330 -7.93 -17.47 -39.54
N CYS A 331 -8.74 -16.50 -39.97
CA CYS A 331 -9.77 -15.94 -39.10
C CYS A 331 -10.80 -17.00 -38.65
N PRO A 332 -11.06 -17.17 -37.34
CA PRO A 332 -12.09 -18.07 -36.85
C PRO A 332 -13.48 -17.63 -37.34
N LYS A 333 -14.33 -18.59 -37.70
CA LYS A 333 -15.69 -18.32 -38.19
C LYS A 333 -16.71 -18.09 -37.06
N ASP A 334 -16.47 -18.67 -35.88
CA ASP A 334 -17.39 -18.65 -34.73
C ASP A 334 -16.67 -18.22 -33.45
N ASN A 335 -17.44 -17.74 -32.46
CA ASN A 335 -16.99 -17.42 -31.09
C ASN A 335 -15.88 -16.35 -30.98
N LEU A 336 -15.78 -15.44 -31.95
CA LEU A 336 -14.81 -14.35 -31.97
C LEU A 336 -14.79 -13.54 -30.65
N THR A 337 -15.97 -13.16 -30.13
CA THR A 337 -16.08 -12.42 -28.86
C THR A 337 -15.46 -13.17 -27.69
N LEU A 338 -15.71 -14.48 -27.57
CA LEU A 338 -15.18 -15.32 -26.51
C LEU A 338 -13.65 -15.41 -26.60
N TYR A 339 -13.12 -15.61 -27.80
CA TYR A 339 -11.68 -15.68 -28.01
C TYR A 339 -11.00 -14.34 -27.72
N THR A 340 -11.62 -13.20 -28.08
CA THR A 340 -11.14 -11.87 -27.71
C THR A 340 -11.08 -11.68 -26.19
N VAL A 341 -12.11 -12.15 -25.46
CA VAL A 341 -12.15 -12.07 -23.99
C VAL A 341 -11.05 -12.93 -23.37
N LEU A 342 -10.92 -14.18 -23.80
CA LEU A 342 -9.93 -15.12 -23.26
C LEU A 342 -8.49 -14.65 -23.51
N SER A 343 -8.21 -14.21 -24.74
CA SER A 343 -6.90 -13.64 -25.10
C SER A 343 -6.66 -12.29 -24.42
N GLY A 344 -7.70 -11.48 -24.21
CA GLY A 344 -7.63 -10.23 -23.46
C GLY A 344 -7.24 -10.44 -21.98
N CYS A 345 -7.66 -11.55 -21.40
CA CYS A 345 -7.31 -11.96 -20.03
C CYS A 345 -6.00 -12.75 -19.93
N LEU A 346 -5.31 -13.05 -21.03
CA LEU A 346 -4.13 -13.92 -21.03
C LEU A 346 -3.04 -13.41 -20.06
N GLY A 347 -2.78 -12.11 -20.06
CA GLY A 347 -1.81 -11.50 -19.14
C GLY A 347 -2.17 -11.71 -17.67
N LEU A 348 -3.45 -11.62 -17.33
CA LEU A 348 -3.95 -11.91 -15.98
C LEU A 348 -3.80 -13.40 -15.63
N PHE A 349 -4.15 -14.31 -16.54
CA PHE A 349 -4.01 -15.75 -16.29
C PHE A 349 -2.55 -16.18 -16.09
N LEU A 350 -1.64 -15.67 -16.92
CA LEU A 350 -0.20 -15.91 -16.76
C LEU A 350 0.31 -15.37 -15.42
N PHE A 351 -0.16 -14.18 -15.03
CA PHE A 351 0.19 -13.58 -13.75
C PHE A 351 -0.33 -14.41 -12.57
N LEU A 352 -1.59 -14.84 -12.59
CA LEU A 352 -2.17 -15.69 -11.55
C LEU A 352 -1.44 -17.03 -11.43
N GLY A 353 -1.05 -17.63 -12.57
CA GLY A 353 -0.22 -18.84 -12.58
C GLY A 353 1.14 -18.61 -11.90
N LEU A 354 1.83 -17.52 -12.23
CA LEU A 354 3.09 -17.15 -11.59
C LEU A 354 2.93 -16.92 -10.09
N GLN A 355 1.91 -16.16 -9.67
CA GLN A 355 1.60 -15.90 -8.27
C GLN A 355 1.27 -17.19 -7.51
N GLY A 356 0.52 -18.11 -8.13
CA GLY A 356 0.23 -19.42 -7.54
C GLY A 356 1.50 -20.23 -7.26
N VAL A 357 2.45 -20.23 -8.20
CA VAL A 357 3.75 -20.91 -8.01
C VAL A 357 4.55 -20.25 -6.88
N LEU A 358 4.64 -18.91 -6.87
CA LEU A 358 5.35 -18.17 -5.83
C LEU A 358 4.74 -18.40 -4.44
N TYR A 359 3.41 -18.37 -4.34
CA TYR A 359 2.68 -18.64 -3.10
C TYR A 359 2.97 -20.04 -2.56
N VAL A 360 2.99 -21.07 -3.42
CA VAL A 360 3.34 -22.44 -3.01
C VAL A 360 4.77 -22.50 -2.48
N VAL A 361 5.71 -21.81 -3.12
CA VAL A 361 7.11 -21.75 -2.66
C VAL A 361 7.22 -21.05 -1.30
N GLU A 362 6.52 -19.93 -1.11
CA GLU A 362 6.50 -19.19 0.16
C GLU A 362 5.82 -19.99 1.27
N MET A 363 4.69 -20.62 0.99
CA MET A 363 3.99 -21.49 1.94
C MET A 363 4.89 -22.63 2.42
N ASN A 364 5.68 -23.24 1.51
CA ASN A 364 6.64 -24.27 1.89
C ASN A 364 7.76 -23.73 2.80
N LYS A 365 8.26 -22.52 2.55
CA LYS A 365 9.24 -21.86 3.42
C LYS A 365 8.64 -21.50 4.78
N ALA A 366 7.42 -20.97 4.81
CA ALA A 366 6.71 -20.62 6.03
C ALA A 366 6.41 -21.87 6.87
N ASN A 367 6.00 -22.98 6.24
CA ASN A 367 5.78 -24.25 6.93
C ASN A 367 7.08 -24.81 7.54
N ALA A 368 8.22 -24.67 6.85
CA ALA A 368 9.52 -25.04 7.39
C ALA A 368 9.89 -24.16 8.61
N ALA A 369 9.75 -22.84 8.49
CA ALA A 369 10.01 -21.91 9.60
C ALA A 369 9.06 -22.12 10.79
N ALA A 370 7.79 -22.44 10.54
CA ALA A 370 6.82 -22.75 11.59
C ALA A 370 7.13 -24.07 12.30
N ALA A 371 7.70 -25.06 11.60
CA ALA A 371 8.19 -26.29 12.20
C ALA A 371 9.40 -26.02 13.11
N ASP A 372 10.35 -25.20 12.66
CA ASP A 372 11.48 -24.74 13.47
C ASP A 372 11.01 -23.95 14.70
N PHE A 373 10.01 -23.07 14.54
CA PHE A 373 9.41 -22.31 15.64
C PHE A 373 8.74 -23.22 16.69
N LYS A 374 7.97 -24.23 16.26
CA LYS A 374 7.39 -25.21 17.19
C LYS A 374 8.45 -26.01 17.94
N ALA A 375 9.56 -26.35 17.27
CA ALA A 375 10.70 -27.01 17.91
C ALA A 375 11.35 -26.11 18.97
N LEU A 376 11.52 -24.82 18.67
CA LEU A 376 12.07 -23.83 19.61
C LEU A 376 11.14 -23.56 20.80
N GLN A 377 9.84 -23.40 20.59
CA GLN A 377 8.86 -23.23 21.68
C GLN A 377 8.82 -24.43 22.65
N GLY A 378 9.13 -25.62 22.14
CA GLY A 378 9.22 -26.83 22.95
C GLY A 378 10.47 -26.93 23.81
N SER A 379 11.50 -26.11 23.54
CA SER A 379 12.77 -26.14 24.26
C SER A 379 12.64 -25.60 25.69
N ASP A 380 13.38 -26.21 26.62
CA ASP A 380 13.42 -25.76 28.02
C ASP A 380 14.04 -24.36 28.14
N GLU A 381 14.96 -24.01 27.25
CA GLU A 381 15.60 -22.69 27.16
C GLU A 381 14.59 -21.58 26.83
N PHE A 382 13.65 -21.84 25.91
CA PHE A 382 12.57 -20.90 25.59
C PHE A 382 11.63 -20.66 26.77
N LYS A 383 11.27 -21.73 27.50
CA LYS A 383 10.39 -21.61 28.68
C LYS A 383 11.07 -20.84 29.82
N GLN A 384 12.36 -21.09 30.05
CA GLN A 384 13.14 -20.34 31.03
C GLN A 384 13.19 -18.85 30.67
N LEU A 385 13.40 -18.54 29.39
CA LEU A 385 13.45 -17.17 28.91
C LEU A 385 12.10 -16.44 29.04
N GLN A 386 10.97 -17.13 28.80
CA GLN A 386 9.63 -16.57 29.00
C GLN A 386 9.33 -16.23 30.47
N VAL A 387 9.84 -17.05 31.40
CA VAL A 387 9.75 -16.79 32.84
C VAL A 387 10.64 -15.61 33.24
N GLU A 388 11.86 -15.55 32.69
CA GLU A 388 12.82 -14.47 32.97
C GLU A 388 12.34 -13.11 32.47
N MET A 389 11.69 -13.07 31.29
CA MET A 389 11.08 -11.85 30.75
C MET A 389 9.73 -11.52 31.39
N LYS A 390 9.32 -12.25 32.45
CA LYS A 390 8.07 -12.07 33.21
C LYS A 390 6.80 -12.18 32.36
N TYR A 391 6.85 -12.76 31.16
CA TYR A 391 5.67 -12.98 30.33
C TYR A 391 4.81 -14.12 30.86
N VAL A 392 5.45 -15.07 31.55
CA VAL A 392 4.81 -16.27 32.10
C VAL A 392 5.23 -16.43 33.57
N HIS A 393 4.31 -16.83 34.44
CA HIS A 393 4.62 -17.23 35.81
C HIS A 393 5.50 -18.49 35.83
N THR A 394 6.15 -18.76 36.96
CA THR A 394 7.00 -19.96 37.15
C THR A 394 6.23 -21.28 37.00
N ASP A 395 4.89 -21.25 37.06
CA ASP A 395 3.99 -22.38 36.84
C ASP A 395 3.55 -22.56 35.38
N GLY A 396 4.01 -21.68 34.47
CA GLY A 396 3.65 -21.74 33.05
C GLY A 396 2.38 -20.98 32.67
N THR A 397 1.72 -20.28 33.61
CA THR A 397 0.54 -19.46 33.31
C THR A 397 0.92 -18.07 32.76
N PRO A 398 0.28 -17.56 31.69
CA PRO A 398 0.57 -16.22 31.17
C PRO A 398 0.26 -15.15 32.23
N ARG A 399 1.16 -14.18 32.42
CA ARG A 399 0.85 -13.02 33.27
C ARG A 399 -0.18 -12.15 32.54
N GLY A 400 -1.33 -11.92 33.17
CA GLY A 400 -2.33 -10.99 32.64
C GLY A 400 -1.80 -9.56 32.66
N PHE A 401 -2.01 -8.82 31.56
CA PHE A 401 -1.87 -7.37 31.53
C PHE A 401 -2.81 -6.78 32.60
N GLY A 402 -2.24 -6.22 33.68
CA GLY A 402 -2.99 -5.60 34.79
C GLY A 402 -2.67 -6.11 36.19
N GLN A 403 -1.81 -7.11 36.39
CA GLN A 403 -1.40 -7.58 37.73
C GLN A 403 -0.01 -7.09 38.15
N THR A 404 0.32 -5.82 37.90
CA THR A 404 1.36 -5.16 38.70
C THR A 404 0.74 -4.87 40.08
N GLY A 405 1.13 -5.67 41.08
CA GLY A 405 0.74 -5.52 42.47
C GLY A 405 1.27 -4.24 43.11
N VAL A 406 0.76 -3.09 42.66
CA VAL A 406 0.78 -1.85 43.41
C VAL A 406 -0.56 -1.77 44.11
N ASP A 407 -0.60 -2.12 45.40
CA ASP A 407 -1.72 -1.78 46.27
C ASP A 407 -1.95 -0.27 46.16
N TYR A 408 -3.09 0.11 45.61
CA TYR A 408 -3.55 1.49 45.67
C TYR A 408 -3.70 1.84 47.15
N LYS A 409 -2.90 2.80 47.63
CA LYS A 409 -3.22 3.45 48.90
C LYS A 409 -4.58 4.11 48.73
N ASP A 410 -5.58 3.55 49.42
CA ASP A 410 -6.88 4.18 49.64
C ASP A 410 -6.65 5.62 50.10
N GLY A 411 -7.19 6.57 49.32
CA GLY A 411 -7.17 7.98 49.68
C GLY A 411 -6.91 8.91 48.52
N TYR A 412 -7.72 8.86 47.47
CA TYR A 412 -8.10 10.05 46.70
C TYR A 412 -9.49 9.80 46.13
N GLU A 413 -10.52 10.06 46.95
CA GLU A 413 -11.87 10.29 46.45
C GLU A 413 -11.82 11.55 45.57
N ALA A 414 -11.99 11.39 44.27
CA ALA A 414 -12.29 12.51 43.39
C ALA A 414 -13.71 12.99 43.70
N THR A 415 -13.83 14.00 44.56
CA THR A 415 -15.07 14.74 44.75
C THR A 415 -15.47 15.39 43.42
N ALA A 416 -16.63 14.99 42.91
CA ALA A 416 -17.33 15.71 41.86
C ALA A 416 -17.98 16.96 42.44
N THR A 417 -17.59 18.13 41.94
CA THR A 417 -18.33 19.42 42.05
C THR A 417 -17.89 20.25 40.84
N GLU A 418 -18.70 20.42 39.80
CA GLU A 418 -19.72 21.48 39.65
C GLU A 418 -19.22 22.88 40.03
N ASP A 419 -19.21 23.75 39.02
CA ASP A 419 -19.23 25.22 39.01
C ASP A 419 -18.41 26.01 40.04
N SER A 420 -17.50 26.88 39.55
CA SER A 420 -17.58 28.34 39.78
C SER A 420 -16.31 29.11 39.36
N THR A 421 -16.52 30.09 38.48
CA THR A 421 -15.97 31.46 38.48
C THR A 421 -14.63 31.74 39.19
N ILE A 422 -13.62 32.14 38.42
CA ILE A 422 -12.47 32.90 38.92
C ILE A 422 -12.84 34.39 38.94
N THR A 423 -12.85 34.96 40.14
CA THR A 423 -13.01 36.39 40.41
C THR A 423 -11.62 37.03 40.46
N VAL A 424 -11.39 38.08 39.68
CA VAL A 424 -10.17 38.90 39.75
C VAL A 424 -10.46 40.14 40.61
N SER A 425 -9.69 40.35 41.68
CA SER A 425 -9.61 41.63 42.39
C SER A 425 -8.15 42.00 42.63
N GLY A 426 -7.76 43.20 42.19
CA GLY A 426 -6.38 43.70 42.19
C GLY A 426 -6.07 44.81 43.20
N GLY A 427 -4.98 45.52 42.90
CA GLY A 427 -4.44 46.71 43.57
C GLY A 427 -2.91 46.60 43.64
N ALA A 428 -2.09 47.57 43.24
CA ALA A 428 -2.31 48.99 43.02
C ALA A 428 -1.21 49.60 42.11
N GLU A 429 -1.58 50.57 41.27
CA GLU A 429 -0.69 51.61 40.75
C GLU A 429 -0.44 52.68 41.83
N PRO A 430 0.68 53.44 41.72
CA PRO A 430 0.53 54.89 41.60
C PRO A 430 1.63 55.52 40.69
N PRO A 431 1.66 56.85 40.46
CA PRO A 431 0.88 57.57 39.46
C PRO A 431 1.76 58.36 38.46
N ALA A 432 1.16 58.82 37.36
CA ALA A 432 1.77 59.73 36.39
C ALA A 432 1.36 61.19 36.63
N ASN A 433 2.32 62.09 36.33
CA ASN A 433 2.30 63.56 36.08
C ASN A 433 3.41 64.24 36.92
N GLU A 434 4.30 65.09 36.42
CA GLU A 434 4.22 66.14 35.39
C GLU A 434 5.66 66.60 35.00
N LEU A 435 5.80 67.20 33.80
CA LEU A 435 6.95 67.93 33.19
C LEU A 435 8.03 67.13 32.45
#